data_AF-A0A7R8CV33-F1
#
_entry.id   AF-A0A7R8CV33-F1
#
_cell.length_a   1.000
_cell.length_b   1.000
_cell.length_c   1.000
_cell.angle_alpha   90.00
_cell.angle_beta   90.00
_cell.angle_gamma   90.00
#
_symmetry.space_group_name_H-M   'P 1'
#
loop_
_entity.id
_entity.type
_entity.pdbx_description
1 polymer ?
#
loop_
_entity_poly.entity_id
_entity_poly.type
_entity_poly.pdbx_seq_one_letter_code
_entity_poly.pdbx_strand_id
1 'polypeptide(L)'
;MTEEQVETPTEVPEENVEHSDDISSITTPCVDLSHCKLKIDHFEKMHSLGDERKISGAPNFRKVSGFPIYGTAQPTEDAYEVILEEISKNGHDDPDMIWYNMRQEPVIYINKIPYAPRYPNMMHENIEIGDPVPELDNLQRSFVIDIKNRLAESKDGSITIHRDSCYTENPMEREDVEESLKVESLKGLHNIFAELTTKHMSNQSYRVPVVEERAPAEECFDIIELLEKVPETIEGKRKIDRIIDICGPKGGGLQNLRECIIETKWKYDVAPEEKQVVWKRMILNFMERYFYLILFATYASEVGPEGFKSSFSEWMNARTHLRTMIEEGKDKLEWYRQVDPQKLNTLKELINAPNYEDNLTTLIKTIYEFAFLTYSDLPRGPIKNNSMRKLAAKTLLEILPPHVGQEIQKKLDEHLASPDFVTLIGLVSQHCKQRETEVTV
;
A
#
# COMPACT_ATOMS: atom_id res chain seq x y z
N MET A 1 -59.77 -3.54 52.31
CA MET A 1 -58.46 -2.89 52.57
C MET A 1 -57.42 -3.98 52.45
N THR A 2 -56.53 -3.94 51.46
CA THR A 2 -56.40 -2.98 50.35
C THR A 2 -55.98 -3.74 49.10
N GLU A 3 -56.43 -3.29 47.93
CA GLU A 3 -55.89 -3.77 46.65
C GLU A 3 -54.55 -3.06 46.42
N GLU A 4 -53.52 -3.81 46.10
CA GLU A 4 -52.17 -3.29 45.85
C GLU A 4 -52.01 -3.08 44.35
N GLN A 5 -51.87 -1.82 43.92
CA GLN A 5 -51.82 -1.46 42.51
C GLN A 5 -50.44 -1.76 41.93
N VAL A 6 -50.40 -2.52 40.84
CA VAL A 6 -49.18 -2.70 40.03
C VAL A 6 -49.01 -1.45 39.18
N GLU A 7 -48.07 -0.58 39.53
CA GLU A 7 -47.68 0.54 38.68
C GLU A 7 -47.00 0.01 37.41
N THR A 8 -47.58 0.34 36.25
CA THR A 8 -46.94 0.13 34.95
C THR A 8 -45.76 1.10 34.80
N PRO A 9 -44.59 0.67 34.29
CA PRO A 9 -43.48 1.57 34.03
C PRO A 9 -43.91 2.71 33.10
N THR A 10 -43.69 3.95 33.53
CA THR A 10 -43.91 5.12 32.68
C THR A 10 -42.92 5.11 31.53
N GLU A 11 -43.40 5.14 30.28
CA GLU A 11 -42.55 5.37 29.12
C GLU A 11 -41.86 6.74 29.27
N VAL A 12 -40.54 6.74 29.40
CA VAL A 12 -39.74 7.95 29.23
C VAL A 12 -39.75 8.26 27.73
N PRO A 13 -40.16 9.47 27.29
CA PRO A 13 -40.16 9.81 25.88
C PRO A 13 -38.77 9.64 25.27
N GLU A 14 -38.68 9.03 24.09
CA GLU A 14 -37.47 9.08 23.28
C GLU A 14 -37.24 10.52 22.80
N GLU A 15 -36.48 11.29 23.59
CA GLU A 15 -35.91 12.55 23.10
C GLU A 15 -34.94 12.21 21.96
N ASN A 16 -35.40 12.43 20.73
CA ASN A 16 -34.54 12.40 19.55
C ASN A 16 -33.48 13.49 19.70
N VAL A 17 -32.31 13.12 20.22
CA VAL A 17 -31.14 13.99 20.28
C VAL A 17 -30.60 14.14 18.86
N GLU A 18 -31.21 15.03 18.08
CA GLU A 18 -30.57 15.60 16.90
C GLU A 18 -29.29 16.31 17.37
N HIS A 19 -28.14 15.63 17.21
CA HIS A 19 -26.85 16.30 17.18
C HIS A 19 -26.82 17.20 15.94
N SER A 20 -27.28 18.44 16.12
CA SER A 20 -27.30 19.45 15.08
C SER A 20 -25.88 19.66 14.55
N ASP A 21 -25.73 19.61 13.23
CA ASP A 21 -24.55 20.17 12.55
C ASP A 21 -24.64 21.71 12.61
N ASP A 22 -24.61 22.29 13.82
CA ASP A 22 -24.83 23.71 14.05
C ASP A 22 -23.63 24.51 13.55
N ILE A 23 -23.84 25.09 12.36
CA ILE A 23 -22.89 25.88 11.58
C ILE A 23 -22.30 27.04 12.41
N SER A 24 -23.00 27.53 13.44
CA SER A 24 -22.50 28.61 14.32
C SER A 24 -21.30 28.23 15.18
N SER A 25 -20.98 26.93 15.30
CA SER A 25 -19.94 26.39 16.19
C SER A 25 -18.65 25.91 15.49
N ILE A 26 -18.62 25.89 14.15
CA ILE A 26 -17.58 25.19 13.38
C ILE A 26 -16.44 26.15 13.00
N THR A 27 -15.23 25.79 13.38
CA THR A 27 -13.97 26.45 12.97
C THR A 27 -13.59 26.11 11.53
N THR A 28 -12.73 26.94 10.92
CA THR A 28 -12.20 26.70 9.57
C THR A 28 -11.54 25.31 9.50
N PRO A 29 -11.94 24.43 8.56
CA PRO A 29 -11.36 23.10 8.45
C PRO A 29 -9.88 23.17 8.05
N CYS A 30 -9.11 22.15 8.44
CA CYS A 30 -7.67 22.09 8.18
C CYS A 30 -7.29 21.99 6.69
N VAL A 31 -8.24 21.59 5.82
CA VAL A 31 -8.11 21.55 4.36
C VAL A 31 -9.45 21.97 3.75
N ASP A 32 -9.42 22.76 2.65
CA ASP A 32 -10.60 23.01 1.83
C ASP A 32 -10.94 21.78 0.97
N LEU A 33 -12.15 21.25 1.13
CA LEU A 33 -12.69 20.12 0.36
C LEU A 33 -13.86 20.53 -0.56
N SER A 34 -14.21 21.82 -0.61
CA SER A 34 -15.36 22.33 -1.36
C SER A 34 -15.28 22.05 -2.87
N HIS A 35 -14.07 21.87 -3.40
CA HIS A 35 -13.79 21.51 -4.80
C HIS A 35 -13.56 20.00 -5.05
N CYS A 36 -13.58 19.16 -4.01
CA CYS A 36 -13.32 17.72 -4.12
C CYS A 36 -14.55 16.95 -4.66
N LYS A 37 -14.27 15.93 -5.49
CA LYS A 37 -15.27 14.99 -6.00
C LYS A 37 -15.60 13.92 -4.95
N LEU A 38 -16.84 13.41 -4.97
CA LEU A 38 -17.24 12.26 -4.16
C LEU A 38 -16.91 10.96 -4.89
N LYS A 39 -16.11 10.09 -4.29
CA LYS A 39 -15.85 8.74 -4.79
C LYS A 39 -16.41 7.69 -3.83
N ILE A 40 -17.03 6.64 -4.36
CA ILE A 40 -17.49 5.51 -3.56
C ILE A 40 -16.29 4.75 -2.97
N ASP A 41 -16.34 4.39 -1.69
CA ASP A 41 -15.28 3.57 -1.07
C ASP A 41 -15.39 2.08 -1.46
N HIS A 42 -16.59 1.62 -1.81
CA HIS A 42 -16.87 0.22 -2.16
C HIS A 42 -16.72 -0.04 -3.65
N PHE A 43 -15.92 -1.06 -4.00
CA PHE A 43 -15.64 -1.46 -5.38
C PHE A 43 -15.74 -2.98 -5.59
N GLU A 44 -15.87 -3.41 -6.85
CA GLU A 44 -15.97 -4.83 -7.19
C GLU A 44 -14.69 -5.58 -6.77
N LYS A 45 -14.85 -6.73 -6.08
CA LYS A 45 -13.75 -7.55 -5.52
C LYS A 45 -12.98 -6.88 -4.36
N MET A 46 -13.52 -5.85 -3.71
CA MET A 46 -12.94 -5.26 -2.48
C MET A 46 -12.79 -6.26 -1.31
N HIS A 47 -13.67 -7.27 -1.23
CA HIS A 47 -13.52 -8.38 -0.28
C HIS A 47 -12.60 -9.46 -0.89
N SER A 48 -11.40 -9.57 -0.31
CA SER A 48 -10.30 -10.45 -0.76
C SER A 48 -9.92 -11.53 0.28
N LEU A 49 -10.68 -11.62 1.38
CA LEU A 49 -10.64 -12.74 2.33
C LEU A 49 -11.55 -13.90 1.87
N GLY A 50 -11.44 -15.04 2.55
CA GLY A 50 -12.39 -16.15 2.44
C GLY A 50 -13.69 -15.88 3.21
N ASP A 51 -14.79 -16.49 2.79
CA ASP A 51 -16.14 -16.20 3.30
C ASP A 51 -16.39 -16.58 4.78
N GLU A 52 -15.46 -17.27 5.46
CA GLU A 52 -15.63 -17.86 6.81
C GLU A 52 -16.12 -16.91 7.91
N ARG A 53 -15.85 -15.60 7.80
CA ARG A 53 -16.29 -14.55 8.73
C ARG A 53 -16.89 -13.33 8.00
N LYS A 54 -17.47 -13.53 6.83
CA LYS A 54 -17.93 -12.45 5.97
C LYS A 54 -19.23 -11.82 6.45
N ILE A 55 -19.13 -10.58 6.94
CA ILE A 55 -20.29 -9.72 7.22
C ILE A 55 -20.64 -8.92 5.95
N SER A 56 -21.93 -8.88 5.60
CA SER A 56 -22.42 -8.08 4.47
C SER A 56 -22.19 -6.60 4.74
N GLY A 57 -21.68 -5.86 3.76
CA GLY A 57 -21.34 -4.44 3.92
C GLY A 57 -20.07 -4.15 4.72
N ALA A 58 -19.35 -5.16 5.23
CA ALA A 58 -18.07 -5.02 5.93
C ALA A 58 -16.93 -5.77 5.19
N PRO A 59 -16.31 -5.17 4.15
CA PRO A 59 -15.31 -5.84 3.34
C PRO A 59 -14.06 -6.17 4.18
N ASN A 60 -13.52 -7.38 4.01
CA ASN A 60 -12.36 -7.87 4.77
C ASN A 60 -12.50 -7.88 6.31
N PHE A 61 -13.72 -7.99 6.85
CA PHE A 61 -13.92 -8.22 8.29
C PHE A 61 -13.24 -9.51 8.77
N ARG A 62 -12.52 -9.43 9.91
CA ARG A 62 -11.73 -10.53 10.48
C ARG A 62 -11.44 -10.33 11.97
N LYS A 63 -11.02 -11.42 12.64
CA LYS A 63 -10.34 -11.42 13.95
C LYS A 63 -8.87 -11.80 13.78
N VAL A 64 -7.97 -11.15 14.48
CA VAL A 64 -6.53 -11.52 14.53
C VAL A 64 -6.38 -12.76 15.41
N SER A 65 -5.73 -13.81 14.89
CA SER A 65 -5.62 -15.09 15.60
C SER A 65 -4.87 -14.94 16.93
N GLY A 66 -5.49 -15.35 18.03
CA GLY A 66 -4.94 -15.25 19.39
C GLY A 66 -5.15 -13.91 20.12
N PHE A 67 -5.79 -12.92 19.50
CA PHE A 67 -5.99 -11.59 20.08
C PHE A 67 -7.46 -11.14 20.05
N PRO A 68 -7.90 -10.24 20.96
CA PRO A 68 -9.22 -9.59 20.91
C PRO A 68 -9.22 -8.42 19.89
N ILE A 69 -8.42 -8.52 18.82
CA ILE A 69 -8.27 -7.47 17.81
C ILE A 69 -9.06 -7.89 16.57
N TYR A 70 -9.87 -6.98 16.05
CA TYR A 70 -10.67 -7.15 14.84
C TYR A 70 -10.29 -6.08 13.82
N GLY A 71 -10.67 -6.27 12.55
CA GLY A 71 -10.42 -5.28 11.51
C GLY A 71 -11.28 -5.50 10.27
N THR A 72 -11.59 -4.42 9.57
CA THR A 72 -12.42 -4.36 8.36
C THR A 72 -11.96 -3.19 7.49
N ALA A 73 -12.29 -3.18 6.21
CA ALA A 73 -12.36 -1.95 5.43
C ALA A 73 -13.61 -1.15 5.81
N GLN A 74 -13.80 0.05 5.25
CA GLN A 74 -14.92 0.95 5.59
C GLN A 74 -16.28 0.23 5.51
N PRO A 75 -17.03 0.07 6.62
CA PRO A 75 -18.35 -0.57 6.59
C PRO A 75 -19.41 0.33 5.95
N THR A 76 -20.49 -0.27 5.44
CA THR A 76 -21.78 0.43 5.25
C THR A 76 -22.44 0.73 6.60
N GLU A 77 -23.38 1.68 6.63
CA GLU A 77 -24.07 2.09 7.87
C GLU A 77 -24.68 0.90 8.62
N ASP A 78 -25.47 0.08 7.93
CA ASP A 78 -26.11 -1.13 8.48
C ASP A 78 -25.12 -2.23 8.92
N ALA A 79 -23.87 -2.19 8.46
CA ALA A 79 -22.88 -3.22 8.78
C ALA A 79 -22.19 -3.00 10.14
N TYR A 80 -22.24 -1.78 10.69
CA TYR A 80 -21.65 -1.50 12.01
C TYR A 80 -22.32 -2.32 13.11
N GLU A 81 -23.65 -2.27 13.25
CA GLU A 81 -24.37 -2.99 14.30
C GLU A 81 -24.14 -4.51 14.21
N VAL A 82 -24.08 -5.06 12.99
CA VAL A 82 -23.78 -6.48 12.74
C VAL A 82 -22.35 -6.86 13.17
N ILE A 83 -21.37 -5.96 12.99
CA ILE A 83 -20.00 -6.14 13.52
C ILE A 83 -20.01 -6.16 15.06
N LEU A 84 -20.71 -5.21 15.69
CA LEU A 84 -20.77 -5.12 17.16
C LEU A 84 -21.40 -6.40 17.75
N GLU A 85 -22.53 -6.83 17.20
CA GLU A 85 -23.20 -8.07 17.57
C GLU A 85 -22.29 -9.31 17.42
N GLU A 86 -21.59 -9.46 16.30
CA GLU A 86 -20.69 -10.59 16.06
C GLU A 86 -19.54 -10.60 17.07
N ILE A 87 -18.97 -9.44 17.42
CA ILE A 87 -17.88 -9.37 18.40
C ILE A 87 -18.38 -9.79 19.80
N SER A 88 -19.54 -9.30 20.24
CA SER A 88 -20.13 -9.67 21.53
C SER A 88 -20.51 -11.16 21.61
N LYS A 89 -20.97 -11.77 20.51
CA LYS A 89 -21.26 -13.22 20.42
C LYS A 89 -20.01 -14.09 20.59
N ASN A 90 -18.79 -13.57 20.38
CA ASN A 90 -17.54 -14.34 20.43
C ASN A 90 -16.94 -14.51 21.85
N GLY A 91 -17.75 -14.43 22.91
CA GLY A 91 -17.39 -14.92 24.25
C GLY A 91 -16.75 -13.91 25.20
N HIS A 92 -17.12 -12.63 25.07
CA HIS A 92 -16.86 -11.61 26.09
C HIS A 92 -18.21 -11.08 26.59
N ASP A 93 -18.48 -11.19 27.89
CA ASP A 93 -19.64 -10.53 28.50
C ASP A 93 -19.35 -9.02 28.56
N ASP A 94 -20.13 -8.23 27.80
CA ASP A 94 -20.04 -6.76 27.65
C ASP A 94 -18.60 -6.20 27.53
N PRO A 95 -17.91 -6.41 26.39
CA PRO A 95 -16.56 -5.90 26.20
C PRO A 95 -16.56 -4.39 25.95
N ASP A 96 -15.84 -3.63 26.80
CA ASP A 96 -15.38 -2.27 26.50
C ASP A 96 -14.66 -2.27 25.14
N MET A 97 -15.34 -1.81 24.08
CA MET A 97 -14.88 -1.98 22.71
C MET A 97 -14.46 -0.66 22.08
N ILE A 98 -13.23 -0.66 21.58
CA ILE A 98 -12.57 0.54 21.07
C ILE A 98 -12.47 0.45 19.54
N TRP A 99 -13.24 1.29 18.85
CA TRP A 99 -13.18 1.43 17.40
C TRP A 99 -12.09 2.43 17.01
N TYR A 100 -11.08 1.98 16.26
CA TYR A 100 -10.04 2.85 15.72
C TYR A 100 -10.32 3.18 14.24
N ASN A 101 -10.70 4.42 13.96
CA ASN A 101 -10.76 4.96 12.60
C ASN A 101 -9.37 5.47 12.19
N MET A 102 -8.77 4.86 11.16
CA MET A 102 -7.42 5.22 10.70
C MET A 102 -7.37 6.30 9.61
N ARG A 103 -8.50 6.87 9.16
CA ARG A 103 -8.53 7.73 7.96
C ARG A 103 -8.24 9.20 8.24
N GLN A 104 -7.36 9.78 7.43
CA GLN A 104 -7.16 11.23 7.35
C GLN A 104 -8.35 11.92 6.68
N GLU A 105 -8.83 11.45 5.53
CA GLU A 105 -9.93 12.10 4.83
C GLU A 105 -11.30 11.82 5.51
N PRO A 106 -12.27 12.73 5.46
CA PRO A 106 -13.60 12.48 6.02
C PRO A 106 -14.37 11.45 5.19
N VAL A 107 -15.25 10.68 5.84
CA VAL A 107 -16.15 9.72 5.18
C VAL A 107 -17.59 10.13 5.45
N ILE A 108 -18.41 10.12 4.41
CA ILE A 108 -19.84 10.37 4.51
C ILE A 108 -20.63 9.18 3.99
N TYR A 109 -21.88 9.07 4.41
CA TYR A 109 -22.77 7.99 4.07
C TYR A 109 -23.94 8.55 3.29
N ILE A 110 -24.04 8.18 2.02
CA ILE A 110 -25.15 8.55 1.13
C ILE A 110 -25.94 7.27 0.87
N ASN A 111 -27.24 7.28 1.17
CA ASN A 111 -28.11 6.11 1.07
C ASN A 111 -27.48 4.86 1.74
N LYS A 112 -26.90 5.05 2.94
CA LYS A 112 -26.14 4.07 3.76
C LYS A 112 -24.80 3.56 3.21
N ILE A 113 -24.37 3.99 2.02
CA ILE A 113 -23.12 3.59 1.37
C ILE A 113 -22.01 4.62 1.64
N PRO A 114 -20.76 4.21 1.97
CA PRO A 114 -19.67 5.14 2.24
C PRO A 114 -19.05 5.78 0.99
N TYR A 115 -18.80 7.08 1.09
CA TYR A 115 -18.12 7.91 0.08
C TYR A 115 -17.03 8.77 0.75
N ALA A 116 -15.92 8.96 0.04
CA ALA A 116 -14.78 9.78 0.45
C ALA A 116 -14.46 10.87 -0.58
N PRO A 117 -13.88 12.02 -0.18
CA PRO A 117 -13.44 13.06 -1.10
C PRO A 117 -12.18 12.63 -1.87
N ARG A 118 -12.10 13.02 -3.14
CA ARG A 118 -10.91 12.90 -3.98
C ARG A 118 -10.66 14.22 -4.71
N TYR A 119 -9.39 14.60 -4.89
CA TYR A 119 -9.06 15.76 -5.71
C TYR A 119 -9.37 15.46 -7.19
N PRO A 120 -9.93 16.40 -7.97
CA PRO A 120 -10.33 16.15 -9.36
C PRO A 120 -9.23 15.61 -10.29
N ASN A 121 -7.95 15.88 -9.98
CA ASN A 121 -6.80 15.44 -10.75
C ASN A 121 -6.15 14.14 -10.20
N MET A 122 -6.63 13.61 -9.07
CA MET A 122 -6.06 12.47 -8.33
C MET A 122 -7.18 11.52 -7.87
N MET A 123 -8.06 11.16 -8.81
CA MET A 123 -9.28 10.38 -8.53
C MET A 123 -9.05 8.95 -8.00
N HIS A 124 -7.80 8.48 -7.92
CA HIS A 124 -7.44 7.13 -7.49
C HIS A 124 -6.49 7.10 -6.26
N GLU A 125 -6.17 8.27 -5.69
CA GLU A 125 -5.31 8.43 -4.52
C GLU A 125 -6.12 9.09 -3.38
N ASN A 126 -5.88 8.70 -2.12
CA ASN A 126 -6.57 9.30 -0.98
C ASN A 126 -6.04 10.73 -0.72
N ILE A 127 -6.83 11.58 -0.06
CA ILE A 127 -6.36 12.91 0.33
C ILE A 127 -5.40 12.78 1.51
N GLU A 128 -4.10 12.92 1.24
CA GLU A 128 -3.08 13.12 2.28
C GLU A 128 -3.23 14.51 2.90
N ILE A 129 -3.22 14.55 4.23
CA ILE A 129 -3.15 15.78 5.02
C ILE A 129 -1.81 15.78 5.75
N GLY A 130 -1.03 16.85 5.57
CA GLY A 130 0.31 16.97 6.16
C GLY A 130 0.28 17.03 7.69
N ASP A 131 1.33 16.51 8.34
CA ASP A 131 1.45 16.50 9.80
C ASP A 131 1.83 17.88 10.37
N PRO A 132 1.32 18.24 11.57
CA PRO A 132 0.27 17.55 12.32
C PRO A 132 -1.09 17.69 11.64
N VAL A 133 -2.00 16.74 11.88
CA VAL A 133 -3.34 16.71 11.29
C VAL A 133 -4.41 17.20 12.30
N PRO A 134 -4.61 18.51 12.50
CA PRO A 134 -5.59 19.03 13.44
C PRO A 134 -7.03 18.88 12.94
N GLU A 135 -7.98 18.92 13.88
CA GLU A 135 -9.39 19.23 13.62
C GLU A 135 -10.12 18.33 12.59
N LEU A 136 -9.73 17.05 12.49
CA LEU A 136 -10.35 16.07 11.59
C LEU A 136 -11.87 15.91 11.75
N ASP A 137 -12.40 16.16 12.95
CA ASP A 137 -13.85 16.12 13.20
C ASP A 137 -14.56 17.38 12.68
N ASN A 138 -13.86 18.52 12.62
CA ASN A 138 -14.39 19.74 12.01
C ASN A 138 -14.28 19.66 10.47
N LEU A 139 -13.23 19.03 9.95
CA LEU A 139 -13.14 18.64 8.54
C LEU A 139 -14.31 17.71 8.15
N GLN A 140 -14.65 16.74 9.01
CA GLN A 140 -15.78 15.82 8.84
C GLN A 140 -17.14 16.53 8.84
N ARG A 141 -17.36 17.50 9.75
CA ARG A 141 -18.60 18.31 9.79
C ARG A 141 -18.69 19.27 8.60
N SER A 142 -17.61 20.00 8.30
CA SER A 142 -17.54 20.92 7.16
C SER A 142 -17.85 20.21 5.84
N PHE A 143 -17.27 19.04 5.61
CA PHE A 143 -17.53 18.29 4.38
C PHE A 143 -18.98 17.80 4.27
N VAL A 144 -19.64 17.44 5.38
CA VAL A 144 -21.09 17.15 5.38
C VAL A 144 -21.91 18.40 5.02
N ILE A 145 -21.52 19.57 5.51
CA ILE A 145 -22.16 20.85 5.16
C ILE A 145 -21.94 21.19 3.66
N ASP A 146 -20.74 21.00 3.12
CA ASP A 146 -20.46 21.19 1.69
C ASP A 146 -21.36 20.31 0.82
N ILE A 147 -21.59 19.05 1.19
CA ILE A 147 -22.50 18.16 0.47
C ILE A 147 -23.97 18.57 0.66
N LYS A 148 -24.39 19.02 1.85
CA LYS A 148 -25.73 19.60 2.07
C LYS A 148 -25.98 20.82 1.19
N ASN A 149 -24.98 21.70 1.03
CA ASN A 149 -25.05 22.87 0.16
C ASN A 149 -25.18 22.48 -1.32
N ARG A 150 -24.33 21.56 -1.82
CA ARG A 150 -24.42 21.01 -3.19
C ARG A 150 -25.80 20.39 -3.48
N LEU A 151 -26.42 19.74 -2.49
CA LEU A 151 -27.75 19.16 -2.61
C LEU A 151 -28.87 20.21 -2.61
N ALA A 152 -28.71 21.32 -1.88
CA ALA A 152 -29.66 22.44 -1.90
C ALA A 152 -29.65 23.20 -3.24
N GLU A 153 -28.53 23.19 -3.96
CA GLU A 153 -28.41 23.72 -5.33
C GLU A 153 -28.96 22.75 -6.41
N SER A 154 -29.16 21.48 -6.06
CA SER A 154 -29.60 20.42 -6.98
C SER A 154 -31.12 20.44 -7.20
N LYS A 155 -31.54 20.52 -8.47
CA LYS A 155 -32.95 20.69 -8.86
C LYS A 155 -33.82 19.44 -8.61
N ASP A 156 -33.21 18.26 -8.61
CA ASP A 156 -33.87 16.97 -8.37
C ASP A 156 -33.36 16.28 -7.09
N GLY A 157 -32.43 16.91 -6.38
CA GLY A 157 -31.74 16.32 -5.22
C GLY A 157 -30.86 15.13 -5.59
N SER A 158 -30.32 15.09 -6.81
CA SER A 158 -29.20 14.22 -7.17
C SER A 158 -27.85 14.88 -6.91
N ILE A 159 -26.79 14.09 -6.81
CA ILE A 159 -25.41 14.54 -6.73
C ILE A 159 -24.50 13.69 -7.61
N THR A 160 -23.48 14.32 -8.20
CA THR A 160 -22.43 13.63 -8.94
C THR A 160 -21.54 12.81 -8.01
N ILE A 161 -21.43 11.52 -8.30
CA ILE A 161 -20.50 10.58 -7.65
C ILE A 161 -19.56 9.97 -8.68
N HIS A 162 -18.47 9.38 -8.20
CA HIS A 162 -17.44 8.73 -9.00
C HIS A 162 -17.15 7.33 -8.49
N ARG A 163 -16.67 6.46 -9.37
CA ARG A 163 -16.18 5.11 -9.05
C ARG A 163 -15.15 4.65 -10.08
N ASP A 164 -14.36 3.63 -9.74
CA ASP A 164 -13.52 2.98 -10.75
C ASP A 164 -14.37 2.11 -11.70
N SER A 165 -13.96 2.00 -12.97
CA SER A 165 -14.62 1.13 -13.96
C SER A 165 -14.51 -0.34 -13.58
N CYS A 166 -13.34 -0.74 -13.09
CA CYS A 166 -12.99 -2.02 -12.51
C CYS A 166 -11.77 -1.90 -11.57
N TYR A 167 -11.53 -2.89 -10.71
CA TYR A 167 -10.33 -2.91 -9.87
C TYR A 167 -9.08 -3.26 -10.68
N THR A 168 -8.07 -2.39 -10.63
CA THR A 168 -6.71 -2.67 -11.10
C THR A 168 -5.67 -2.31 -10.02
N GLU A 169 -4.61 -3.13 -9.93
CA GLU A 169 -3.58 -2.98 -8.89
C GLU A 169 -2.78 -1.68 -9.06
N ASN A 170 -2.42 -1.32 -10.29
CA ASN A 170 -1.67 -0.11 -10.63
C ASN A 170 -2.64 1.08 -10.70
N PRO A 171 -2.51 2.14 -9.87
CA PRO A 171 -3.39 3.31 -9.94
C PRO A 171 -3.40 4.03 -11.30
N MET A 172 -2.33 3.92 -12.09
CA MET A 172 -2.25 4.48 -13.46
C MET A 172 -3.08 3.69 -14.49
N GLU A 173 -3.64 2.53 -14.11
CA GLU A 173 -4.43 1.64 -14.96
C GLU A 173 -5.89 1.56 -14.48
N ARG A 174 -6.33 2.50 -13.64
CA ARG A 174 -7.73 2.68 -13.25
C ARG A 174 -8.38 3.72 -14.16
N GLU A 175 -9.66 3.52 -14.47
CA GLU A 175 -10.47 4.48 -15.21
C GLU A 175 -11.58 4.97 -14.29
N ASP A 176 -11.78 6.29 -14.21
CA ASP A 176 -12.84 6.89 -13.40
C ASP A 176 -14.15 7.00 -14.20
N VAL A 177 -15.28 6.68 -13.55
CA VAL A 177 -16.63 6.71 -14.10
C VAL A 177 -17.47 7.66 -13.25
N GLU A 178 -18.00 8.71 -13.88
CA GLU A 178 -18.89 9.69 -13.27
C GLU A 178 -20.37 9.24 -13.42
N GLU A 179 -21.13 9.23 -12.32
CA GLU A 179 -22.53 8.81 -12.27
C GLU A 179 -23.36 9.82 -11.44
N SER A 180 -24.66 9.92 -11.70
CA SER A 180 -25.58 10.76 -10.91
C SER A 180 -26.39 9.91 -9.94
N LEU A 181 -26.29 10.20 -8.64
CA LEU A 181 -26.97 9.49 -7.56
C LEU A 181 -28.07 10.36 -6.95
N LYS A 182 -29.30 9.86 -6.94
CA LYS A 182 -30.40 10.45 -6.17
C LYS A 182 -30.15 10.25 -4.67
N VAL A 183 -30.11 11.34 -3.89
CA VAL A 183 -29.92 11.27 -2.43
C VAL A 183 -31.28 11.18 -1.73
N GLU A 184 -31.37 10.21 -0.83
CA GLU A 184 -32.51 9.95 0.07
C GLU A 184 -32.09 10.09 1.54
N SER A 185 -30.83 9.75 1.87
CA SER A 185 -30.24 9.99 3.19
C SER A 185 -28.76 10.42 3.08
N LEU A 186 -28.32 11.25 4.04
CA LEU A 186 -26.95 11.73 4.18
C LEU A 186 -26.56 11.77 5.67
N LYS A 187 -25.52 11.03 6.06
CA LYS A 187 -24.90 11.09 7.40
C LYS A 187 -23.39 11.34 7.32
N GLY A 188 -22.84 12.03 8.31
CA GLY A 188 -21.40 12.00 8.59
C GLY A 188 -21.03 10.82 9.47
N LEU A 189 -19.78 10.33 9.35
CA LEU A 189 -19.26 9.25 10.20
C LEU A 189 -19.33 9.59 11.71
N HIS A 190 -19.29 10.88 12.07
CA HIS A 190 -19.46 11.33 13.47
C HIS A 190 -20.84 11.00 14.04
N ASN A 191 -21.91 11.16 13.25
CA ASN A 191 -23.27 10.84 13.70
C ASN A 191 -23.47 9.33 13.87
N ILE A 192 -22.91 8.52 12.96
CA ILE A 192 -22.94 7.05 13.09
C ILE A 192 -22.27 6.60 14.39
N PHE A 193 -21.08 7.14 14.73
CA PHE A 193 -20.45 6.78 16.01
C PHE A 193 -21.24 7.29 17.24
N ALA A 194 -21.90 8.45 17.17
CA ALA A 194 -22.76 8.92 18.26
C ALA A 194 -24.00 8.02 18.47
N GLU A 195 -24.66 7.62 17.38
CA GLU A 195 -25.78 6.66 17.40
C GLU A 195 -25.34 5.31 18.00
N LEU A 196 -24.20 4.76 17.56
CA LEU A 196 -23.67 3.49 18.07
C LEU A 196 -23.23 3.56 19.54
N THR A 197 -22.65 4.69 19.98
CA THR A 197 -22.27 4.91 21.40
C THR A 197 -23.52 5.00 22.29
N THR A 198 -24.59 5.61 21.78
CA THR A 198 -25.87 5.73 22.51
C THR A 198 -26.58 4.38 22.65
N LYS A 199 -26.55 3.54 21.61
CA LYS A 199 -27.14 2.18 21.63
C LYS A 199 -26.31 1.17 22.42
N HIS A 200 -24.99 1.36 22.47
CA HIS A 200 -24.04 0.39 23.05
C HIS A 200 -23.08 1.14 24.00
N MET A 201 -23.47 1.24 25.28
CA MET A 201 -22.85 2.13 26.28
C MET A 201 -21.36 1.87 26.58
N SER A 202 -20.84 0.70 26.19
CA SER A 202 -19.44 0.26 26.34
C SER A 202 -18.53 0.60 25.14
N ASN A 203 -19.07 1.22 24.07
CA ASN A 203 -18.30 1.57 22.88
C ASN A 203 -17.57 2.91 22.99
N GLN A 204 -16.32 2.95 22.50
CA GLN A 204 -15.54 4.18 22.32
C GLN A 204 -14.99 4.25 20.89
N SER A 205 -14.99 5.44 20.27
CA SER A 205 -14.42 5.65 18.93
C SER A 205 -13.28 6.66 18.97
N TYR A 206 -12.12 6.28 18.43
CA TYR A 206 -10.94 7.12 18.32
C TYR A 206 -10.49 7.24 16.87
N ARG A 207 -10.15 8.46 16.45
CA ARG A 207 -9.56 8.72 15.14
C ARG A 207 -8.04 8.85 15.26
N VAL A 208 -7.32 7.92 14.67
CA VAL A 208 -5.86 7.85 14.68
C VAL A 208 -5.38 7.89 13.23
N PRO A 209 -5.22 9.08 12.62
CA PRO A 209 -4.92 9.20 11.19
C PRO A 209 -3.64 8.47 10.80
N VAL A 210 -3.75 7.62 9.78
CA VAL A 210 -2.65 6.92 9.12
C VAL A 210 -2.78 7.16 7.61
N VAL A 211 -1.68 7.51 6.96
CA VAL A 211 -1.64 7.65 5.50
C VAL A 211 -1.63 6.26 4.86
N GLU A 212 -2.62 5.97 4.01
CA GLU A 212 -2.60 4.78 3.17
C GLU A 212 -1.37 4.87 2.23
N GLU A 213 -0.60 3.78 2.13
CA GLU A 213 0.73 3.79 1.47
C GLU A 213 1.79 4.80 1.98
N ARG A 214 1.74 5.29 3.23
CA ARG A 214 2.91 5.95 3.89
C ARG A 214 3.23 5.44 5.30
N ALA A 215 4.51 5.51 5.67
CA ALA A 215 4.94 5.61 7.07
C ALA A 215 5.16 7.11 7.40
N PRO A 216 5.45 7.47 8.67
CA PRO A 216 6.01 8.78 8.96
C PRO A 216 7.29 9.05 8.16
N ALA A 217 7.27 10.19 7.47
CA ALA A 217 8.21 10.68 6.47
C ALA A 217 9.57 11.14 7.06
N GLU A 218 10.74 11.01 6.41
CA GLU A 218 11.14 10.33 5.16
C GLU A 218 12.54 9.67 5.31
N GLU A 219 13.13 9.24 4.18
CA GLU A 219 14.55 8.89 3.97
C GLU A 219 15.05 7.64 4.73
N CYS A 220 15.32 6.54 4.01
CA CYS A 220 15.50 5.14 4.47
C CYS A 220 16.55 4.42 3.61
N PHE A 221 16.97 3.13 3.64
CA PHE A 221 16.66 1.92 4.43
C PHE A 221 17.81 0.87 4.28
N ASP A 222 18.34 0.24 5.34
CA ASP A 222 18.85 -1.16 5.30
C ASP A 222 18.70 -1.89 6.66
N ILE A 223 18.01 -3.03 6.65
CA ILE A 223 17.77 -3.89 7.83
C ILE A 223 18.99 -4.75 8.19
N ILE A 224 19.87 -5.10 7.25
CA ILE A 224 21.07 -5.89 7.59
C ILE A 224 22.01 -5.04 8.46
N GLU A 225 22.28 -3.81 8.02
CA GLU A 225 23.05 -2.82 8.76
C GLU A 225 22.42 -2.48 10.13
N LEU A 226 21.08 -2.43 10.24
CA LEU A 226 20.38 -2.29 11.53
C LEU A 226 20.66 -3.46 12.49
N LEU A 227 20.56 -4.70 12.01
CA LEU A 227 20.74 -5.90 12.83
C LEU A 227 22.20 -6.07 13.27
N GLU A 228 23.16 -5.60 12.48
CA GLU A 228 24.59 -5.59 12.81
C GLU A 228 24.97 -4.47 13.78
N LYS A 229 24.48 -3.23 13.56
CA LYS A 229 24.82 -2.06 14.39
C LYS A 229 24.01 -1.96 15.67
N VAL A 230 22.82 -2.56 15.73
CA VAL A 230 21.83 -2.39 16.82
C VAL A 230 21.25 -3.76 17.22
N PRO A 231 22.04 -4.65 17.86
CA PRO A 231 21.70 -6.07 18.02
C PRO A 231 20.42 -6.37 18.81
N GLU A 232 19.96 -5.44 19.65
CA GLU A 232 18.67 -5.52 20.33
C GLU A 232 17.48 -5.65 19.34
N THR A 233 17.62 -5.09 18.13
CA THR A 233 16.61 -5.18 17.08
C THR A 233 16.44 -6.59 16.50
N ILE A 234 17.37 -7.52 16.74
CA ILE A 234 17.25 -8.92 16.30
C ILE A 234 16.01 -9.58 16.92
N GLU A 235 15.72 -9.29 18.20
CA GLU A 235 14.54 -9.85 18.88
C GLU A 235 13.27 -9.04 18.59
N GLY A 236 13.37 -7.72 18.43
CA GLY A 236 12.27 -6.90 17.89
C GLY A 236 11.82 -7.39 16.51
N LYS A 237 12.77 -7.70 15.63
CA LYS A 237 12.52 -8.27 14.30
C LYS A 237 11.83 -9.64 14.38
N ARG A 238 12.32 -10.56 15.20
CA ARG A 238 11.69 -11.90 15.37
C ARG A 238 10.24 -11.81 15.87
N LYS A 239 9.92 -10.81 16.69
CA LYS A 239 8.56 -10.56 17.17
C LYS A 239 7.68 -9.98 16.06
N ILE A 240 8.13 -8.93 15.38
CA ILE A 240 7.31 -8.30 14.33
C ILE A 240 7.13 -9.19 13.10
N ASP A 241 8.12 -9.99 12.71
CA ASP A 241 7.99 -10.98 11.63
C ASP A 241 6.75 -11.87 11.86
N ARG A 242 6.58 -12.37 13.09
CA ARG A 242 5.42 -13.20 13.48
C ARG A 242 4.11 -12.42 13.48
N ILE A 243 4.11 -11.15 13.92
CA ILE A 243 2.90 -10.31 13.93
C ILE A 243 2.45 -10.02 12.50
N ILE A 244 3.39 -9.70 11.60
CA ILE A 244 3.12 -9.50 10.16
C ILE A 244 2.54 -10.78 9.55
N ASP A 245 3.14 -11.95 9.83
CA ASP A 245 2.68 -13.24 9.29
C ASP A 245 1.31 -13.69 9.85
N ILE A 246 0.93 -13.25 11.05
CA ILE A 246 -0.41 -13.48 11.64
C ILE A 246 -1.46 -12.51 11.08
N CYS A 247 -1.09 -11.24 10.86
CA CYS A 247 -2.02 -10.20 10.39
C CYS A 247 -2.22 -10.22 8.86
N GLY A 248 -1.23 -10.71 8.11
CA GLY A 248 -1.28 -10.93 6.67
C GLY A 248 -0.92 -12.38 6.31
N PRO A 249 -1.84 -13.35 6.50
CA PRO A 249 -1.63 -14.72 6.04
C PRO A 249 -1.73 -14.81 4.51
N LYS A 250 -0.92 -15.69 3.91
CA LYS A 250 -0.90 -15.93 2.45
C LYS A 250 -2.29 -16.21 1.89
N GLY A 251 -2.67 -15.48 0.84
CA GLY A 251 -3.97 -15.60 0.18
C GLY A 251 -5.12 -14.92 0.93
N GLY A 252 -4.88 -14.28 2.08
CA GLY A 252 -5.90 -13.55 2.85
C GLY A 252 -6.18 -12.12 2.38
N GLY A 253 -5.73 -11.73 1.17
CA GLY A 253 -6.06 -10.43 0.57
C GLY A 253 -5.55 -9.18 1.29
N LEU A 254 -4.63 -9.33 2.25
CA LEU A 254 -4.13 -8.27 3.14
C LEU A 254 -2.62 -8.09 2.99
N GLN A 255 -2.14 -6.86 3.17
CA GLN A 255 -0.73 -6.51 2.99
C GLN A 255 0.17 -7.12 4.07
N ASN A 256 0.69 -8.32 3.83
CA ASN A 256 1.90 -8.79 4.50
C ASN A 256 3.09 -7.99 3.94
N LEU A 257 3.59 -7.01 4.68
CA LEU A 257 4.66 -6.11 4.21
C LEU A 257 5.89 -6.85 3.66
N ARG A 258 6.25 -8.00 4.24
CA ARG A 258 7.42 -8.79 3.82
C ARG A 258 7.19 -9.44 2.45
N GLU A 259 5.95 -9.84 2.16
CA GLU A 259 5.54 -10.40 0.87
C GLU A 259 5.30 -9.28 -0.15
N CYS A 260 4.69 -8.16 0.24
CA CYS A 260 4.51 -6.98 -0.61
C CYS A 260 5.84 -6.41 -1.13
N ILE A 261 6.92 -6.41 -0.32
CA ILE A 261 8.27 -6.05 -0.78
C ILE A 261 8.72 -6.97 -1.92
N ILE A 262 8.56 -8.28 -1.76
CA ILE A 262 9.03 -9.31 -2.71
C ILE A 262 8.20 -9.29 -3.99
N GLU A 263 6.87 -9.30 -3.87
CA GLU A 263 5.95 -9.32 -5.01
C GLU A 263 6.00 -8.02 -5.80
N THR A 264 6.06 -6.86 -5.14
CA THR A 264 6.24 -5.59 -5.85
C THR A 264 7.63 -5.48 -6.48
N LYS A 265 8.68 -6.09 -5.90
CA LYS A 265 10.00 -6.22 -6.58
C LYS A 265 9.92 -7.07 -7.84
N TRP A 266 9.11 -8.15 -7.85
CA TRP A 266 8.85 -8.92 -9.07
C TRP A 266 8.10 -8.10 -10.13
N LYS A 267 7.12 -7.28 -9.72
CA LYS A 267 6.41 -6.35 -10.62
C LYS A 267 7.35 -5.28 -11.19
N TYR A 268 8.22 -4.69 -10.36
CA TYR A 268 9.30 -3.79 -10.78
C TYR A 268 10.23 -4.44 -11.80
N ASP A 269 10.75 -5.66 -11.54
CA ASP A 269 11.77 -6.32 -12.38
C ASP A 269 11.30 -6.68 -13.81
N VAL A 270 10.01 -6.52 -14.12
CA VAL A 270 9.42 -6.84 -15.43
C VAL A 270 8.55 -5.73 -16.03
N ALA A 271 8.34 -4.64 -15.29
CA ALA A 271 7.64 -3.47 -15.79
C ALA A 271 8.51 -2.65 -16.78
N PRO A 272 7.89 -1.94 -17.73
CA PRO A 272 8.54 -0.86 -18.49
C PRO A 272 9.11 0.22 -17.56
N GLU A 273 10.11 0.98 -18.04
CA GLU A 273 10.91 1.88 -17.20
C GLU A 273 10.08 3.07 -16.66
N GLU A 274 9.10 3.54 -17.43
CA GLU A 274 8.14 4.56 -16.99
C GLU A 274 7.23 4.06 -15.85
N LYS A 275 6.92 2.75 -15.80
CA LYS A 275 6.15 2.12 -14.71
C LYS A 275 7.03 1.70 -13.54
N GLN A 276 8.33 1.49 -13.75
CA GLN A 276 9.29 1.12 -12.69
C GLN A 276 9.43 2.21 -11.60
N VAL A 277 9.13 3.48 -11.91
CA VAL A 277 9.14 4.57 -10.92
C VAL A 277 8.11 4.35 -9.80
N VAL A 278 6.88 3.97 -10.15
CA VAL A 278 5.79 3.71 -9.19
C VAL A 278 6.13 2.52 -8.31
N TRP A 279 6.54 1.40 -8.92
CA TRP A 279 6.91 0.20 -8.15
C TRP A 279 8.12 0.43 -7.24
N LYS A 280 9.13 1.21 -7.67
CA LYS A 280 10.26 1.62 -6.82
C LYS A 280 9.79 2.42 -5.60
N ARG A 281 8.87 3.38 -5.77
CA ARG A 281 8.26 4.16 -4.68
C ARG A 281 7.57 3.25 -3.66
N MET A 282 6.76 2.30 -4.12
CA MET A 282 6.05 1.34 -3.25
C MET A 282 7.00 0.39 -2.50
N ILE A 283 8.03 -0.14 -3.16
CA ILE A 283 9.02 -1.03 -2.52
C ILE A 283 9.76 -0.30 -1.40
N LEU A 284 10.22 0.92 -1.65
CA LEU A 284 10.87 1.76 -0.63
C LEU A 284 9.94 2.01 0.56
N ASN A 285 8.66 2.27 0.31
CA ASN A 285 7.66 2.51 1.34
C ASN A 285 7.39 1.29 2.24
N PHE A 286 7.21 0.10 1.66
CA PHE A 286 7.00 -1.12 2.44
C PHE A 286 8.22 -1.47 3.29
N MET A 287 9.43 -1.21 2.79
CA MET A 287 10.69 -1.39 3.53
C MET A 287 10.83 -0.38 4.68
N GLU A 288 10.54 0.89 4.44
CA GLU A 288 10.47 1.98 5.44
C GLU A 288 9.49 1.64 6.58
N ARG A 289 8.26 1.21 6.23
CA ARG A 289 7.26 0.70 7.20
C ARG A 289 7.79 -0.48 8.01
N TYR A 290 8.40 -1.47 7.37
CA TYR A 290 8.92 -2.67 8.04
C TYR A 290 10.08 -2.35 9.00
N PHE A 291 10.96 -1.42 8.65
CA PHE A 291 12.04 -0.93 9.54
C PHE A 291 11.46 -0.26 10.79
N TYR A 292 10.52 0.68 10.63
CA TYR A 292 9.87 1.36 11.77
C TYR A 292 9.12 0.37 12.68
N LEU A 293 8.52 -0.69 12.13
CA LEU A 293 7.87 -1.72 12.94
C LEU A 293 8.88 -2.62 13.69
N ILE A 294 10.08 -2.86 13.15
CA ILE A 294 11.19 -3.50 13.90
C ILE A 294 11.61 -2.61 15.08
N LEU A 295 11.80 -1.30 14.85
CA LEU A 295 12.13 -0.35 15.92
C LEU A 295 11.03 -0.30 16.98
N PHE A 296 9.76 -0.22 16.58
CA PHE A 296 8.63 -0.20 17.51
C PHE A 296 8.53 -1.49 18.35
N ALA A 297 8.75 -2.66 17.74
CA ALA A 297 8.81 -3.94 18.47
C ALA A 297 10.02 -4.05 19.42
N THR A 298 11.12 -3.35 19.11
CA THR A 298 12.30 -3.22 19.98
C THR A 298 12.01 -2.31 21.17
N TYR A 299 11.53 -1.08 20.91
CA TYR A 299 11.01 -0.14 21.90
C TYR A 299 9.98 -0.79 22.85
N ALA A 300 8.98 -1.50 22.31
CA ALA A 300 7.96 -2.17 23.13
C ALA A 300 8.52 -3.34 23.95
N SER A 301 9.66 -3.91 23.55
CA SER A 301 10.38 -4.92 24.34
C SER A 301 11.23 -4.31 25.45
N GLU A 302 11.79 -3.11 25.24
CA GLU A 302 12.59 -2.37 26.22
C GLU A 302 11.73 -1.65 27.27
N VAL A 303 10.78 -0.82 26.82
CA VAL A 303 10.03 0.14 27.65
C VAL A 303 8.68 -0.41 28.12
N GLY A 304 8.16 -1.43 27.43
CA GLY A 304 6.93 -2.13 27.83
C GLY A 304 6.97 -2.72 29.25
N PRO A 305 8.06 -3.41 29.68
CA PRO A 305 8.24 -3.87 31.06
C PRO A 305 8.22 -2.76 32.13
N GLU A 306 8.52 -1.52 31.75
CA GLU A 306 8.43 -0.35 32.64
C GLU A 306 7.08 0.37 32.57
N GLY A 307 6.14 -0.07 31.71
CA GLY A 307 4.84 0.56 31.53
C GLY A 307 4.86 1.79 30.61
N PHE A 308 5.74 1.82 29.60
CA PHE A 308 5.80 2.86 28.57
C PHE A 308 6.01 4.30 29.11
N LYS A 309 6.88 4.45 30.11
CA LYS A 309 7.21 5.74 30.77
C LYS A 309 7.75 6.83 29.82
N SER A 310 8.31 6.43 28.69
CA SER A 310 8.67 7.30 27.57
C SER A 310 7.95 6.80 26.32
N SER A 311 7.50 7.73 25.49
CA SER A 311 6.88 7.43 24.20
C SER A 311 7.89 6.90 23.19
N PHE A 312 7.40 6.26 22.12
CA PHE A 312 8.24 5.85 20.99
C PHE A 312 8.95 7.04 20.34
N SER A 313 8.29 8.19 20.27
CA SER A 313 8.87 9.44 19.74
C SER A 313 10.07 9.91 20.58
N GLU A 314 9.98 9.86 21.90
CA GLU A 314 11.10 10.20 22.79
C GLU A 314 12.24 9.16 22.70
N TRP A 315 11.90 7.87 22.63
CA TRP A 315 12.85 6.77 22.43
C TRP A 315 13.63 6.90 21.10
N MET A 316 12.96 7.35 20.03
CA MET A 316 13.56 7.67 18.73
C MET A 316 14.38 8.95 18.77
N ASN A 317 13.93 9.99 19.48
CA ASN A 317 14.65 11.25 19.59
C ASN A 317 15.92 11.13 20.46
N ALA A 318 15.95 10.18 21.40
CA ALA A 318 17.18 9.77 22.09
C ALA A 318 18.15 8.95 21.19
N ARG A 319 17.70 8.51 20.01
CA ARG A 319 18.43 7.64 19.07
C ARG A 319 18.39 8.20 17.64
N THR A 320 18.65 9.50 17.47
CA THR A 320 18.61 10.17 16.15
C THR A 320 19.44 9.47 15.06
N HIS A 321 20.56 8.84 15.42
CA HIS A 321 21.39 8.05 14.51
C HIS A 321 20.64 6.89 13.82
N LEU A 322 19.55 6.39 14.42
CA LEU A 322 18.68 5.42 13.75
C LEU A 322 18.02 6.06 12.52
N ARG A 323 17.63 7.33 12.57
CA ARG A 323 17.05 8.03 11.41
C ARG A 323 18.06 8.17 10.27
N THR A 324 19.33 8.43 10.56
CA THR A 324 20.41 8.46 9.55
C THR A 324 20.76 7.05 9.03
N MET A 325 20.70 6.02 9.88
CA MET A 325 20.86 4.61 9.47
C MET A 325 19.67 4.10 8.64
N ILE A 326 18.51 4.73 8.82
CA ILE A 326 17.41 4.66 7.87
C ILE A 326 17.93 5.41 6.61
N GLU A 327 18.03 6.75 6.59
CA GLU A 327 18.45 7.63 5.47
C GLU A 327 19.50 7.08 4.48
N GLU A 328 20.68 6.65 4.95
CA GLU A 328 21.80 6.26 4.09
C GLU A 328 21.52 5.04 3.19
N GLY A 329 20.52 4.22 3.51
CA GLY A 329 20.36 2.90 2.90
C GLY A 329 19.63 2.86 1.54
N LYS A 330 18.83 3.89 1.18
CA LYS A 330 18.00 3.92 -0.05
C LYS A 330 18.87 3.77 -1.30
N ASP A 331 20.08 4.31 -1.22
CA ASP A 331 21.10 4.29 -2.27
C ASP A 331 22.01 3.05 -2.22
N LYS A 332 22.06 2.32 -1.09
CA LYS A 332 22.75 1.02 -0.95
C LYS A 332 21.98 -0.13 -1.62
N LEU A 333 20.71 0.06 -1.96
CA LEU A 333 19.82 -0.96 -2.52
C LEU A 333 20.14 -1.32 -3.99
N GLU A 334 20.54 -2.58 -4.22
CA GLU A 334 20.72 -3.13 -5.58
C GLU A 334 19.38 -3.39 -6.29
N TRP A 335 18.90 -2.40 -7.03
CA TRP A 335 17.66 -2.48 -7.81
C TRP A 335 17.70 -3.55 -8.92
N TYR A 336 18.87 -3.79 -9.50
CA TYR A 336 19.07 -4.76 -10.58
C TYR A 336 20.08 -5.83 -10.18
N ARG A 337 19.67 -7.10 -10.23
CA ARG A 337 20.62 -8.22 -10.07
C ARG A 337 21.66 -8.18 -11.18
N GLN A 338 22.91 -8.45 -10.84
CA GLN A 338 24.02 -8.52 -11.79
C GLN A 338 24.44 -9.98 -12.02
N VAL A 339 25.23 -10.23 -13.06
CA VAL A 339 25.97 -11.50 -13.16
C VAL A 339 27.19 -11.39 -12.25
N ASP A 340 27.47 -12.46 -11.50
CA ASP A 340 28.64 -12.54 -10.62
C ASP A 340 29.93 -12.10 -11.34
N PRO A 341 30.81 -11.27 -10.73
CA PRO A 341 31.98 -10.72 -11.40
C PRO A 341 32.98 -11.77 -11.92
N GLN A 342 33.08 -12.95 -11.29
CA GLN A 342 33.96 -14.02 -11.77
C GLN A 342 33.37 -14.67 -13.03
N LYS A 343 32.07 -14.95 -13.01
CA LYS A 343 31.30 -15.41 -14.19
C LYS A 343 31.35 -14.39 -15.34
N LEU A 344 31.26 -13.10 -15.03
CA LEU A 344 31.37 -12.03 -16.02
C LEU A 344 32.76 -12.00 -16.67
N ASN A 345 33.84 -12.30 -15.93
CA ASN A 345 35.17 -12.41 -16.50
C ASN A 345 35.27 -13.58 -17.50
N THR A 346 34.68 -14.75 -17.22
CA THR A 346 34.61 -15.86 -18.19
C THR A 346 33.89 -15.46 -19.49
N LEU A 347 32.84 -14.64 -19.41
CA LEU A 347 32.18 -14.08 -20.60
C LEU A 347 33.07 -13.10 -21.36
N LYS A 348 33.83 -12.26 -20.64
CA LYS A 348 34.80 -11.32 -21.22
C LYS A 348 35.98 -12.04 -21.89
N GLU A 349 36.43 -13.18 -21.36
CA GLU A 349 37.42 -14.04 -22.00
C GLU A 349 36.89 -14.65 -23.30
N LEU A 350 35.66 -15.20 -23.29
CA LEU A 350 35.02 -15.80 -24.48
C LEU A 350 34.80 -14.80 -25.63
N ILE A 351 34.43 -13.55 -25.32
CA ILE A 351 34.12 -12.53 -26.34
C ILE A 351 35.37 -11.76 -26.86
N ASN A 352 36.49 -11.77 -26.10
CA ASN A 352 37.77 -11.22 -26.57
C ASN A 352 38.70 -12.30 -27.17
N ALA A 353 38.25 -13.55 -27.26
CA ALA A 353 38.99 -14.63 -27.92
C ALA A 353 39.15 -14.34 -29.43
N PRO A 354 40.28 -14.70 -30.07
CA PRO A 354 40.48 -14.51 -31.51
C PRO A 354 39.43 -15.21 -32.40
N ASN A 355 38.72 -16.20 -31.86
CA ASN A 355 37.65 -16.94 -32.53
C ASN A 355 36.28 -16.76 -31.83
N TYR A 356 36.01 -15.60 -31.23
CA TYR A 356 34.77 -15.33 -30.49
C TYR A 356 33.48 -15.59 -31.30
N GLU A 357 33.56 -15.57 -32.63
CA GLU A 357 32.45 -15.81 -33.55
C GLU A 357 32.03 -17.29 -33.57
N ASP A 358 32.97 -18.24 -33.55
CA ASP A 358 32.70 -19.66 -33.26
C ASP A 358 32.07 -19.82 -31.87
N ASN A 359 32.60 -19.07 -30.90
CA ASN A 359 32.18 -19.13 -29.51
C ASN A 359 30.83 -18.44 -29.28
N LEU A 360 30.25 -17.69 -30.23
CA LEU A 360 29.05 -16.88 -30.04
C LEU A 360 27.86 -17.73 -29.59
N THR A 361 27.69 -18.93 -30.13
CA THR A 361 26.64 -19.88 -29.71
C THR A 361 26.85 -20.38 -28.27
N THR A 362 28.10 -20.52 -27.83
CA THR A 362 28.46 -20.89 -26.45
C THR A 362 28.21 -19.71 -25.51
N LEU A 363 28.70 -18.51 -25.87
CA LEU A 363 28.51 -17.26 -25.13
C LEU A 363 27.04 -16.97 -24.84
N ILE A 364 26.17 -17.07 -25.86
CA ILE A 364 24.71 -16.87 -25.72
C ILE A 364 24.08 -17.86 -24.73
N LYS A 365 24.50 -19.13 -24.75
CA LYS A 365 24.04 -20.16 -23.80
C LYS A 365 24.52 -19.85 -22.39
N THR A 366 25.80 -19.52 -22.22
CA THR A 366 26.41 -19.20 -20.92
C THR A 366 25.78 -17.96 -20.28
N ILE A 367 25.49 -16.91 -21.06
CA ILE A 367 24.75 -15.73 -20.58
C ILE A 367 23.35 -16.13 -20.07
N TYR A 368 22.61 -16.95 -20.82
CA TYR A 368 21.29 -17.42 -20.39
C TYR A 368 21.34 -18.33 -19.16
N GLU A 369 22.35 -19.21 -19.05
CA GLU A 369 22.57 -20.07 -17.88
C GLU A 369 22.90 -19.23 -16.64
N PHE A 370 23.77 -18.23 -16.76
CA PHE A 370 24.10 -17.32 -15.67
C PHE A 370 22.87 -16.49 -15.24
N ALA A 371 22.08 -15.99 -16.19
CA ALA A 371 20.81 -15.32 -15.89
C ALA A 371 19.80 -16.26 -15.18
N PHE A 372 19.70 -17.53 -15.60
CA PHE A 372 18.85 -18.52 -14.94
C PHE A 372 19.29 -18.83 -13.50
N LEU A 373 20.59 -18.90 -13.25
CA LEU A 373 21.15 -19.07 -11.90
C LEU A 373 20.93 -17.83 -11.02
N THR A 374 21.16 -16.62 -11.56
CA THR A 374 20.93 -15.34 -10.86
C THR A 374 19.46 -15.11 -10.48
N TYR A 375 18.51 -15.69 -11.22
CA TYR A 375 17.08 -15.69 -10.90
C TYR A 375 16.55 -17.06 -10.46
N SER A 376 17.40 -17.94 -9.91
CA SER A 376 17.05 -19.33 -9.60
C SER A 376 15.88 -19.49 -8.63
N ASP A 377 15.78 -18.58 -7.65
CA ASP A 377 14.70 -18.38 -6.67
C ASP A 377 13.32 -18.08 -7.30
N LEU A 378 13.26 -17.37 -8.42
CA LEU A 378 11.98 -16.97 -9.02
C LEU A 378 11.17 -18.19 -9.51
N PRO A 379 9.83 -18.17 -9.38
CA PRO A 379 8.99 -19.21 -9.98
C PRO A 379 9.11 -19.23 -11.51
N ARG A 380 8.93 -20.40 -12.13
CA ARG A 380 8.90 -20.52 -13.59
C ARG A 380 7.65 -19.83 -14.14
N GLY A 381 7.83 -18.85 -15.02
CA GLY A 381 6.73 -18.12 -15.64
C GLY A 381 7.22 -16.89 -16.42
N PRO A 382 6.28 -16.05 -16.92
CA PRO A 382 6.61 -14.84 -17.68
C PRO A 382 7.55 -13.90 -16.94
N ILE A 383 7.39 -13.77 -15.61
CA ILE A 383 8.20 -12.87 -14.77
C ILE A 383 9.69 -13.23 -14.89
N LYS A 384 10.06 -14.45 -14.47
CA LYS A 384 11.43 -14.97 -14.56
C LYS A 384 11.98 -14.91 -15.98
N ASN A 385 11.17 -15.22 -16.99
CA ASN A 385 11.59 -15.14 -18.39
C ASN A 385 11.95 -13.72 -18.83
N ASN A 386 11.20 -12.71 -18.39
CA ASN A 386 11.48 -11.30 -18.69
C ASN A 386 12.71 -10.79 -17.92
N SER A 387 12.82 -11.08 -16.62
CA SER A 387 13.98 -10.68 -15.81
C SER A 387 15.29 -11.32 -16.30
N MET A 388 15.25 -12.60 -16.69
CA MET A 388 16.39 -13.28 -17.34
C MET A 388 16.77 -12.62 -18.67
N ARG A 389 15.80 -12.21 -19.50
CA ARG A 389 16.07 -11.52 -20.77
C ARG A 389 16.66 -10.11 -20.56
N LYS A 390 16.12 -9.31 -19.62
CA LYS A 390 16.65 -7.97 -19.30
C LYS A 390 18.08 -8.06 -18.75
N LEU A 391 18.37 -9.06 -17.91
CA LEU A 391 19.73 -9.34 -17.45
C LEU A 391 20.66 -9.84 -18.57
N ALA A 392 20.21 -10.77 -19.41
CA ALA A 392 21.00 -11.28 -20.53
C ALA A 392 21.38 -10.17 -21.53
N ALA A 393 20.43 -9.28 -21.83
CA ALA A 393 20.65 -8.07 -22.63
C ALA A 393 21.71 -7.14 -22.02
N LYS A 394 21.54 -6.76 -20.75
CA LYS A 394 22.51 -5.91 -20.04
C LYS A 394 23.90 -6.56 -19.96
N THR A 395 23.96 -7.86 -19.66
CA THR A 395 25.21 -8.63 -19.58
C THR A 395 25.95 -8.63 -20.92
N LEU A 396 25.24 -8.84 -22.04
CA LEU A 396 25.84 -8.80 -23.37
C LEU A 396 26.41 -7.42 -23.71
N LEU A 397 25.66 -6.34 -23.42
CA LEU A 397 26.15 -4.97 -23.60
C LEU A 397 27.40 -4.68 -22.73
N GLU A 398 27.45 -5.19 -21.51
CA GLU A 398 28.55 -4.96 -20.55
C GLU A 398 29.86 -5.70 -20.91
N ILE A 399 29.78 -6.83 -21.61
CA ILE A 399 30.98 -7.59 -22.03
C ILE A 399 31.53 -7.20 -23.41
N LEU A 400 30.77 -6.45 -24.21
CA LEU A 400 31.20 -6.07 -25.56
C LEU A 400 32.50 -5.24 -25.56
N PRO A 401 33.43 -5.49 -26.49
CA PRO A 401 34.57 -4.61 -26.69
C PRO A 401 34.09 -3.17 -26.98
N PRO A 402 34.72 -2.12 -26.43
CA PRO A 402 34.13 -0.76 -26.45
C PRO A 402 33.75 -0.22 -27.83
N HIS A 403 34.50 -0.58 -28.88
CA HIS A 403 34.19 -0.17 -30.26
C HIS A 403 32.90 -0.83 -30.79
N VAL A 404 32.68 -2.11 -30.48
CA VAL A 404 31.46 -2.85 -30.87
C VAL A 404 30.26 -2.37 -30.07
N GLY A 405 30.45 -2.13 -28.76
CA GLY A 405 29.41 -1.58 -27.88
C GLY A 405 28.88 -0.22 -28.35
N GLN A 406 29.79 0.70 -28.74
CA GLN A 406 29.41 2.01 -29.28
C GLN A 406 28.63 1.92 -30.60
N GLU A 407 29.04 1.03 -31.52
CA GLU A 407 28.33 0.85 -32.79
C GLU A 407 26.94 0.24 -32.60
N ILE A 408 26.81 -0.75 -31.71
CA ILE A 408 25.54 -1.41 -31.41
C ILE A 408 24.59 -0.46 -30.67
N GLN A 409 25.09 0.35 -29.73
CA GLN A 409 24.27 1.40 -29.10
C GLN A 409 23.74 2.39 -30.13
N LYS A 410 24.60 2.90 -31.02
CA LYS A 410 24.18 3.80 -32.12
C LYS A 410 23.12 3.16 -33.01
N LYS A 411 23.26 1.87 -33.36
CA LYS A 411 22.27 1.12 -34.15
C LYS A 411 20.93 0.95 -33.42
N LEU A 412 20.92 0.80 -32.09
CA LEU A 412 19.69 0.76 -31.28
C LEU A 412 18.99 2.13 -31.25
N ASP A 413 19.76 3.19 -30.98
CA ASP A 413 19.27 4.57 -30.91
C ASP A 413 18.63 5.01 -32.24
N GLU A 414 19.27 4.68 -33.37
CA GLU A 414 18.79 4.95 -34.73
C GLU A 414 17.46 4.26 -35.08
N HIS A 415 17.13 3.14 -34.43
CA HIS A 415 15.92 2.37 -34.69
C HIS A 415 14.84 2.55 -33.61
N LEU A 416 15.06 3.38 -32.59
CA LEU A 416 14.22 3.50 -31.39
C LEU A 416 13.93 2.13 -30.72
N ALA A 417 14.87 1.19 -30.84
CA ALA A 417 14.69 -0.19 -30.44
C ALA A 417 15.06 -0.39 -28.97
N SER A 418 14.10 -0.81 -28.15
CA SER A 418 14.40 -1.32 -26.80
C SER A 418 15.36 -2.52 -26.92
N PRO A 419 16.48 -2.56 -26.19
CA PRO A 419 17.52 -3.57 -26.36
C PRO A 419 17.12 -4.92 -25.75
N ASP A 420 16.20 -5.62 -26.41
CA ASP A 420 15.91 -7.01 -26.12
C ASP A 420 17.10 -7.91 -26.55
N PHE A 421 17.31 -9.01 -25.81
CA PHE A 421 18.46 -9.89 -26.02
C PHE A 421 18.52 -10.52 -27.43
N VAL A 422 17.38 -10.75 -28.09
CA VAL A 422 17.34 -11.29 -29.45
C VAL A 422 17.77 -10.23 -30.47
N THR A 423 17.27 -9.00 -30.35
CA THR A 423 17.72 -7.86 -31.17
C THR A 423 19.22 -7.61 -30.99
N LEU A 424 19.72 -7.62 -29.76
CA LEU A 424 21.17 -7.48 -29.47
C LEU A 424 22.01 -8.58 -30.13
N ILE A 425 21.62 -9.85 -30.03
CA ILE A 425 22.30 -10.96 -30.73
C ILE A 425 22.31 -10.75 -32.24
N GLY A 426 21.20 -10.26 -32.81
CA GLY A 426 21.10 -9.92 -34.22
C GLY A 426 22.13 -8.86 -34.64
N LEU A 427 22.23 -7.76 -33.88
CA LEU A 427 23.17 -6.67 -34.13
C LEU A 427 24.64 -7.11 -33.98
N VAL A 428 24.97 -7.91 -32.94
CA VAL A 428 26.30 -8.51 -32.77
C VAL A 428 26.65 -9.39 -33.97
N SER A 429 25.77 -10.32 -34.36
CA SER A 429 26.02 -11.24 -35.47
C SER A 429 26.13 -10.54 -36.84
N GLN A 430 25.45 -9.40 -37.02
CA GLN A 430 25.60 -8.57 -38.21
C GLN A 430 26.97 -7.86 -38.24
N HIS A 431 27.42 -7.29 -37.11
CA HIS A 431 28.73 -6.64 -37.01
C HIS A 431 29.89 -7.61 -37.35
N CYS A 432 29.86 -8.84 -36.82
CA CYS A 432 30.81 -9.90 -37.16
C CYS A 432 30.93 -10.09 -38.69
N LYS A 433 29.80 -10.35 -39.36
CA LYS A 433 29.74 -10.62 -40.81
C LYS A 433 30.18 -9.44 -41.67
N GLN A 434 29.90 -8.21 -41.23
CA GLN A 434 30.39 -7.00 -41.91
C GLN A 434 31.93 -6.97 -41.90
N ARG A 435 32.54 -7.36 -40.78
CA ARG A 435 34.00 -7.44 -40.60
C ARG A 435 34.65 -8.53 -41.47
N GLU A 436 34.02 -9.70 -41.61
CA GLU A 436 34.49 -10.76 -42.53
C GLU A 436 34.61 -10.24 -43.97
N THR A 437 33.59 -9.51 -44.46
CA THR A 437 33.62 -8.90 -45.80
C THR A 437 34.67 -7.81 -45.97
N GLU A 438 35.05 -7.07 -44.93
CA GLU A 438 36.09 -6.03 -45.01
C GLU A 438 37.52 -6.59 -44.97
N VAL A 439 37.73 -7.75 -44.35
CA VAL A 439 39.06 -8.40 -44.24
C VAL A 439 39.38 -9.27 -45.47
N THR A 440 38.40 -9.54 -46.34
CA THR A 440 38.53 -10.44 -47.50
C THR A 440 38.62 -9.69 -48.85
N VAL A 441 38.99 -8.40 -48.85
CA VAL A 441 39.05 -7.49 -50.02
C VAL A 441 40.44 -6.90 -50.22
#